data_AF-A0A4Z2DAX4-F1
#
_entry.id   AF-A0A4Z2DAX4-F1
#
_cell.length_a   1.000
_cell.length_b   1.000
_cell.length_c   1.000
_cell.angle_alpha   90.00
_cell.angle_beta   90.00
_cell.angle_gamma   90.00
#
_symmetry.space_group_name_H-M   'P 1'
#
loop_
_entity.id
_entity.type
_entity.pdbx_description
1 polymer ?
#
loop_
_entity_poly.entity_id
_entity_poly.type
_entity_poly.pdbx_seq_one_letter_code
_entity_poly.pdbx_strand_id
1 'polypeptide(L)'
;MERFRNKNVLIAEDLVDTGTSLTNVEEYIRRYNPTSVRTACLLVKRRPDCPGYQPDYVGFEVPNRFIVGYAIDYNNYFRDLPHICSVNDEGKREFYDRR
;
A
#
# COMPACT_ATOMS: atom_id res chain seq x y z
N MET A 1 3.58 -27.63 0.98
CA MET A 1 3.02 -27.10 -0.29
C MET A 1 1.56 -26.63 -0.13
N GLU A 2 1.16 -26.09 1.03
CA GLU A 2 -0.26 -25.95 1.41
C GLU A 2 -0.71 -24.52 1.79
N ARG A 3 0.20 -23.54 1.75
CA ARG A 3 0.03 -22.26 2.46
C ARG A 3 -1.29 -21.53 2.13
N PHE A 4 -1.72 -21.55 0.86
CA PHE A 4 -2.93 -20.84 0.41
C PHE A 4 -3.91 -21.69 -0.42
N ARG A 5 -3.62 -22.98 -0.63
CA ARG A 5 -4.44 -23.85 -1.49
C ARG A 5 -5.86 -23.97 -0.93
N ASN A 6 -6.87 -23.80 -1.78
CA ASN A 6 -8.29 -23.89 -1.42
C ASN A 6 -8.71 -22.94 -0.27
N LYS A 7 -8.00 -21.82 -0.08
CA LYS A 7 -8.35 -20.76 0.88
C LYS A 7 -8.90 -19.54 0.16
N ASN A 8 -9.79 -18.81 0.82
CA ASN A 8 -10.12 -17.45 0.43
C ASN A 8 -9.09 -16.53 1.10
N VAL A 9 -8.33 -15.79 0.30
CA VAL A 9 -7.26 -14.91 0.79
C VAL A 9 -7.67 -13.46 0.59
N LEU A 10 -7.58 -12.66 1.65
CA LEU A 10 -7.69 -11.20 1.60
C LEU A 10 -6.32 -10.60 1.90
N ILE A 11 -5.76 -9.87 0.93
CA ILE A 11 -4.53 -9.10 1.12
C ILE A 11 -4.95 -7.74 1.69
N ALA A 12 -4.41 -7.37 2.84
CA ALA A 12 -4.61 -6.06 3.45
C ALA A 12 -3.35 -5.20 3.20
N GLU A 13 -3.52 -4.07 2.52
CA GLU A 13 -2.46 -3.15 2.11
C GLU A 13 -2.72 -1.75 2.68
N ASP A 14 -1.66 -1.04 3.05
CA ASP A 14 -1.79 0.32 3.60
C ASP A 14 -2.01 1.37 2.51
N LEU A 15 -1.22 1.35 1.43
CA LEU A 15 -1.23 2.35 0.38
C LEU A 15 -0.84 1.76 -0.99
N VAL A 16 -1.62 2.08 -2.01
CA VAL A 16 -1.30 1.83 -3.42
C VAL A 16 -0.86 3.13 -4.11
N ASP A 17 0.37 3.12 -4.66
CA ASP A 17 0.91 4.18 -5.53
C ASP A 17 0.92 3.73 -7.00
N THR A 18 1.92 2.96 -7.42
CA THR A 18 2.00 2.40 -8.78
C THR A 18 1.22 1.09 -8.93
N GLY A 19 0.90 0.42 -7.81
CA GLY A 19 0.30 -0.92 -7.80
C GLY A 19 1.27 -2.08 -8.00
N THR A 20 2.53 -1.83 -8.36
CA THR A 20 3.51 -2.90 -8.69
C THR A 20 3.71 -3.91 -7.55
N SER A 21 3.82 -3.43 -6.30
CA SER A 21 4.00 -4.29 -5.14
C SER A 21 2.83 -5.26 -4.95
N LEU A 22 1.60 -4.74 -5.00
CA LEU A 22 0.40 -5.53 -4.78
C LEU A 22 0.15 -6.53 -5.90
N THR A 23 0.43 -6.16 -7.15
CA THR A 23 0.43 -7.09 -8.31
C THR A 23 1.37 -8.28 -8.06
N ASN A 24 2.62 -8.02 -7.64
CA ASN A 24 3.60 -9.08 -7.41
C ASN A 24 3.17 -10.02 -6.26
N VAL A 25 2.59 -9.46 -5.18
CA VAL A 25 2.10 -10.24 -4.04
C VAL A 25 0.91 -11.11 -4.44
N GLU A 26 -0.06 -10.54 -5.16
CA GLU A 26 -1.22 -11.29 -5.65
C GLU A 26 -0.79 -12.43 -6.59
N GLU A 27 0.08 -12.16 -7.56
CA GLU A 27 0.61 -13.18 -8.47
C GLU A 27 1.33 -14.30 -7.72
N TYR A 28 2.14 -13.95 -6.71
CA TYR A 28 2.81 -14.93 -5.87
C TYR A 28 1.79 -15.83 -5.13
N ILE A 29 0.74 -15.24 -4.54
CA ILE A 29 -0.29 -15.98 -3.83
C ILE A 29 -1.08 -16.89 -4.78
N ARG A 30 -1.42 -16.40 -5.99
CA ARG A 30 -2.18 -17.16 -6.98
C ARG A 30 -1.48 -18.44 -7.44
N ARG A 31 -0.15 -18.50 -7.43
CA ARG A 31 0.64 -19.72 -7.74
C ARG A 31 0.30 -20.90 -6.82
N TYR A 32 -0.28 -20.65 -5.64
CA TYR A 32 -0.66 -21.69 -4.68
C TYR A 32 -2.09 -22.23 -4.88
N ASN A 33 -2.82 -21.80 -5.91
CA ASN A 33 -4.21 -22.19 -6.19
C ASN A 33 -5.18 -21.94 -5.02
N PRO A 34 -5.30 -20.68 -4.53
CA PRO A 34 -6.36 -20.31 -3.60
C PRO A 34 -7.74 -20.39 -4.25
N THR A 35 -8.79 -20.51 -3.44
CA THR A 35 -10.18 -20.43 -3.90
C THR A 35 -10.51 -19.02 -4.41
N SER A 36 -10.01 -18.00 -3.72
CA SER A 36 -10.11 -16.61 -4.16
C SER A 36 -8.94 -15.80 -3.63
N VAL A 37 -8.58 -14.74 -4.34
CA VAL A 37 -7.72 -13.66 -3.82
C VAL A 37 -8.47 -12.36 -3.99
N ARG A 38 -8.55 -11.58 -2.92
CA ARG A 38 -9.12 -10.23 -2.89
C ARG A 38 -8.15 -9.27 -2.23
N THR A 39 -8.28 -7.99 -2.51
CA THR A 39 -7.43 -6.93 -1.94
C THR A 39 -8.27 -5.86 -1.24
N ALA A 40 -7.84 -5.49 -0.03
CA ALA A 40 -8.36 -4.34 0.69
C ALA A 40 -7.22 -3.36 0.93
N CYS A 41 -7.38 -2.13 0.46
CA CYS A 41 -6.38 -1.09 0.60
C CYS A 41 -6.97 0.12 1.34
N LEU A 42 -6.25 0.63 2.33
CA LEU A 42 -6.69 1.81 3.05
C LEU A 42 -6.63 3.06 2.15
N LEU A 43 -5.52 3.28 1.43
CA LEU A 43 -5.30 4.49 0.62
C LEU A 43 -4.90 4.17 -0.84
N VAL A 44 -5.58 4.77 -1.81
CA VAL A 44 -5.19 4.68 -3.23
C VAL A 44 -4.84 6.08 -3.74
N LYS A 45 -3.63 6.27 -4.27
CA LYS A 45 -3.24 7.56 -4.87
C LYS A 45 -3.90 7.74 -6.23
N ARG A 46 -4.49 8.93 -6.45
CA ARG A 46 -4.97 9.34 -7.78
C ARG A 46 -3.79 9.62 -8.71
N ARG A 47 -3.55 8.71 -9.65
CA ARG A 47 -2.48 8.79 -10.65
C ARG A 47 -3.01 8.62 -12.07
N PRO A 48 -3.37 9.72 -12.76
CA PRO A 48 -3.84 9.65 -14.14
C PRO A 48 -2.77 9.11 -15.11
N ASP A 49 -1.50 9.25 -14.74
CA ASP A 49 -0.31 8.83 -15.50
C ASP A 49 0.02 7.34 -15.33
N CYS A 50 -0.57 6.68 -14.33
CA CYS A 50 -0.36 5.28 -14.04
C CYS A 50 -1.68 4.71 -13.52
N PRO A 51 -2.49 4.07 -14.37
CA PRO A 51 -3.80 3.55 -13.95
C PRO A 51 -3.68 2.49 -12.84
N GLY A 52 -2.46 2.01 -12.57
CA GLY A 52 -2.11 1.29 -11.35
C GLY A 52 -2.80 -0.06 -11.20
N TYR A 53 -2.85 -0.52 -9.96
CA TYR A 53 -3.63 -1.68 -9.53
C TYR A 53 -4.91 -1.18 -8.85
N GLN A 54 -6.07 -1.74 -9.19
CA GLN A 54 -7.35 -1.38 -8.57
C GLN A 54 -7.72 -2.41 -7.48
N PRO A 55 -7.70 -2.05 -6.19
CA PRO A 55 -8.13 -2.94 -5.12
C PRO A 55 -9.63 -3.25 -5.15
N ASP A 56 -10.01 -4.44 -4.69
CA ASP A 56 -11.44 -4.82 -4.56
C ASP A 56 -12.17 -3.94 -3.53
N TYR A 57 -11.47 -3.55 -2.46
CA TYR A 57 -11.99 -2.68 -1.41
C TYR A 57 -11.03 -1.51 -1.20
N VAL A 58 -11.55 -0.29 -1.31
CA VAL A 58 -10.79 0.95 -1.14
C VAL A 58 -11.36 1.74 0.03
N GLY A 59 -10.52 2.12 0.98
CA GLY A 59 -10.89 3.01 2.07
C GLY A 59 -11.04 4.45 1.58
N PHE A 60 -9.95 5.04 1.08
CA PHE A 60 -9.92 6.41 0.61
C PHE A 60 -9.07 6.57 -0.65
N GLU A 61 -9.55 7.37 -1.60
CA GLU A 61 -8.73 7.89 -2.67
C GLU A 61 -8.08 9.22 -2.27
N VAL A 62 -6.75 9.30 -2.38
CA VAL A 62 -5.97 10.47 -1.93
C VAL A 62 -5.24 11.15 -3.10
N PRO A 63 -4.92 12.46 -3.00
CA PRO A 63 -4.07 13.12 -3.98
C PRO A 63 -2.70 12.45 -4.09
N ASN A 64 -2.02 12.61 -5.23
CA ASN A 64 -0.64 12.16 -5.39
C ASN A 64 0.35 13.05 -4.60
N ARG A 65 0.43 12.82 -3.29
CA ARG A 65 1.38 13.43 -2.36
C ARG A 65 2.11 12.33 -1.59
N PHE A 66 3.24 12.66 -0.98
CA PHE A 66 3.94 11.74 -0.10
C PHE A 66 3.21 11.69 1.25
N ILE A 67 2.72 10.51 1.62
CA ILE A 67 1.86 10.28 2.79
C ILE A 67 2.65 9.55 3.89
N VAL A 68 2.42 9.90 5.15
CA VAL A 68 2.97 9.24 6.34
C VAL A 68 1.90 9.15 7.44
N GLY A 69 2.22 8.42 8.50
CA GLY A 69 1.35 8.22 9.65
C GLY A 69 0.42 7.03 9.47
N TYR A 70 -0.18 6.60 10.58
CA TYR A 70 -1.00 5.40 10.64
C TYR A 70 -0.24 4.17 10.10
N ALA A 71 0.95 3.93 10.66
CA ALA A 71 1.93 2.92 10.24
C ALA A 71 2.64 3.15 8.88
N ILE A 72 2.22 4.12 8.07
CA ILE A 72 2.91 4.51 6.83
C ILE A 72 4.12 5.37 7.16
N ASP A 73 5.27 5.07 6.58
CA ASP A 73 6.53 5.69 6.97
C ASP A 73 7.18 6.55 5.88
N TYR A 74 8.09 7.41 6.34
CA TYR A 74 9.17 7.93 5.53
C TYR A 74 10.49 7.55 6.20
N ASN A 75 11.27 6.66 5.59
CA ASN A 75 12.54 6.18 6.15
C ASN A 75 12.41 5.61 7.57
N ASN A 76 11.35 4.84 7.83
CA ASN A 76 10.95 4.31 9.13
C ASN A 76 10.47 5.33 10.17
N TYR A 77 10.45 6.63 9.86
CA TYR A 77 9.86 7.64 10.73
C TYR A 77 8.34 7.75 10.51
N PHE A 78 7.67 8.37 11.49
CA PHE A 78 6.25 8.75 11.47
C PHE A 78 5.22 7.61 11.54
N ARG A 79 5.63 6.35 11.66
CA ARG A 79 4.71 5.19 11.80
C ARG A 79 3.77 5.33 13.01
N ASP A 80 4.23 5.99 14.05
CA ASP A 80 3.59 6.22 15.34
C ASP A 80 2.62 7.41 15.34
N LEU A 81 2.52 8.18 14.25
CA LEU A 81 1.49 9.21 14.14
C LEU A 81 0.09 8.57 14.03
N PRO A 82 -0.89 8.98 14.84
CA PRO A 82 -2.25 8.42 14.80
C PRO A 82 -3.08 8.93 13.60
N HIS A 83 -2.54 9.87 12.83
CA HIS A 83 -3.22 10.52 11.71
C HIS A 83 -2.45 10.33 10.41
N ILE A 84 -3.17 10.30 9.30
CA ILE A 84 -2.60 10.30 7.95
C ILE A 84 -2.27 11.75 7.57
N CYS A 85 -1.01 12.00 7.24
CA CYS A 85 -0.48 13.32 6.96
C CYS A 85 0.30 13.33 5.63
N SER A 86 0.41 14.48 4.97
CA SER A 86 1.36 14.67 3.88
C SER A 86 2.65 15.32 4.37
N VAL A 87 3.81 14.81 3.97
CA VAL A 87 5.12 15.37 4.37
C VAL A 87 5.45 16.60 3.53
N ASN A 88 5.82 17.70 4.20
CA ASN A 88 6.32 18.91 3.54
C ASN A 88 7.79 18.75 3.09
N ASP A 89 8.33 19.71 2.35
CA ASP A 89 9.68 19.56 1.79
C ASP A 89 10.79 19.67 2.85
N GLU A 90 10.53 20.36 3.96
CA GLU A 90 11.46 20.40 5.11
C GLU A 90 11.56 19.03 5.78
N GLY A 91 10.43 18.40 6.10
CA GLY A 91 10.40 17.05 6.66
C GLY A 91 10.97 16.01 5.70
N LYS A 92 10.77 16.14 4.39
CA LYS A 92 11.47 15.27 3.43
C LYS A 92 12.98 15.41 3.55
N ARG A 93 13.53 16.63 3.56
CA ARG A 93 14.98 16.84 3.68
C ARG A 93 15.52 16.30 5.01
N GLU A 94 14.90 16.71 6.12
CA GLU A 94 15.35 16.37 7.46
C GLU A 94 15.44 14.86 7.69
N PHE A 95 14.42 14.12 7.27
CA PHE A 95 14.34 12.69 7.51
C PHE A 95 14.91 11.84 6.37
N TYR A 96 15.38 12.47 5.27
CA TYR A 96 16.18 11.81 4.24
C TYR A 96 17.63 11.61 4.68
N ASP A 97 18.24 12.68 5.23
CA ASP A 97 19.66 12.73 5.56
C ASP A 97 20.01 12.01 6.88
N ARG A 98 19.01 11.64 7.68
CA ARG A 98 19.15 10.94 8.97
C ARG A 98 19.21 9.40 8.86
N ARG A 99 19.49 8.86 7.66
CA ARG A 99 19.64 7.41 7.43
C ARG A 99 20.99 6.87 7.88
#